data_AF-A0A960QPZ6-F1
#
_entry.id   AF-A0A960QPZ6-F1
#
_cell.length_a   1.000
_cell.length_b   1.000
_cell.length_c   1.000
_cell.angle_alpha   90.00
_cell.angle_beta   90.00
_cell.angle_gamma   90.00
#
_symmetry.space_group_name_H-M   'P 1'
#
loop_
_entity.id
_entity.type
_entity.pdbx_description
1 polymer ?
#
loop_
_entity_poly.entity_id
_entity_poly.type
_entity_poly.pdbx_seq_one_letter_code
_entity_poly.pdbx_strand_id
1 'polypeptide(L)'
;MKTTFALFFSLGWSLLLLDAQANNLSITNLSLVNVTNGSADIQFDLSWDNSWRTSWSDNGDTVTVTNWDAAWVFAKFRQSGGLWKHVMLTESNHTATGGTVIDVAMDDGGTNLGAFVYRPVDGAGSVTCEQMRLHWNYAASGLSGTNDVDIAV
;
A
#
# COMPACT_ATOMS: atom_id res chain seq x y z
N MET A 1 53.63 33.81 18.35
CA MET A 1 52.70 32.75 18.79
C MET A 1 51.36 33.04 18.13
N LYS A 2 50.93 32.17 17.22
CA LYS A 2 49.75 32.34 16.36
C LYS A 2 48.57 31.62 17.00
N THR A 3 47.37 32.21 16.97
CA THR A 3 46.09 31.50 16.78
C THR A 3 44.98 32.53 16.54
N THR A 4 44.65 32.76 15.28
CA THR A 4 43.43 33.44 14.87
C THR A 4 42.38 32.36 14.60
N PHE A 5 41.29 32.36 15.37
CA PHE A 5 40.18 31.41 15.24
C PHE A 5 39.20 31.98 14.20
N ALA A 6 39.12 31.37 13.02
CA ALA A 6 38.13 31.72 12.00
C ALA A 6 36.93 30.78 12.14
N LEU A 7 35.78 31.32 12.56
CA LEU A 7 34.49 30.64 12.40
C LEU A 7 34.13 30.65 10.91
N PHE A 8 34.11 29.47 10.28
CA PHE A 8 33.42 29.29 9.00
C PHE A 8 31.94 29.00 9.31
N PHE A 9 31.09 30.02 9.21
CA PHE A 9 29.65 29.86 9.13
C PHE A 9 29.31 29.49 7.68
N SER A 10 29.64 28.27 7.24
CA SER A 10 29.03 27.74 6.03
C SER A 10 27.63 27.27 6.40
N LEU A 11 26.66 28.18 6.32
CA LEU A 11 25.27 27.82 6.04
C LEU A 11 25.24 27.23 4.62
N GLY A 12 25.84 26.05 4.48
CA GLY A 12 25.66 25.17 3.34
C GLY A 12 24.25 24.65 3.47
N TRP A 13 23.38 25.26 2.67
CA TRP A 13 22.00 24.89 2.41
C TRP A 13 21.97 23.44 1.89
N SER A 14 22.14 22.45 2.77
CA SER A 14 21.74 21.09 2.47
C SER A 14 20.22 21.09 2.63
N LEU A 15 19.51 21.46 1.55
CA LEU A 15 18.25 20.80 1.27
C LEU A 15 18.56 19.31 1.28
N LEU A 16 18.36 18.68 2.44
CA LEU A 16 18.10 17.26 2.49
C LEU A 16 16.84 17.10 1.65
N LEU A 17 17.04 16.77 0.37
CA LEU A 17 16.03 16.13 -0.44
C LEU A 17 15.63 14.91 0.38
N LEU A 18 14.53 15.04 1.11
CA LEU A 18 13.82 13.90 1.65
C LEU A 18 13.26 13.21 0.41
N ASP A 19 14.11 12.45 -0.28
CA ASP A 19 13.69 11.58 -1.34
C ASP A 19 12.64 10.68 -0.72
N ALA A 20 11.41 10.79 -1.23
CA ALA A 20 10.35 9.85 -0.94
C ALA A 20 10.94 8.47 -1.25
N GLN A 21 11.23 7.73 -0.18
CA GLN A 21 12.05 6.52 -0.29
C GLN A 21 11.33 5.52 -1.21
N ALA A 22 10.01 5.34 -1.07
CA ALA A 22 9.22 4.44 -1.92
C ALA A 22 9.14 4.92 -3.38
N ASN A 23 9.82 4.22 -4.30
CA ASN A 23 9.78 4.50 -5.73
C ASN A 23 9.59 3.21 -6.55
N ASN A 24 9.37 3.36 -7.86
CA ASN A 24 9.12 2.24 -8.78
C ASN A 24 7.94 1.32 -8.40
N LEU A 25 6.87 1.91 -7.82
CA LEU A 25 5.63 1.18 -7.53
C LEU A 25 5.05 0.60 -8.82
N SER A 26 4.81 -0.72 -8.82
CA SER A 26 4.29 -1.46 -9.97
C SER A 26 3.26 -2.48 -9.53
N ILE A 27 2.20 -2.58 -10.33
CA ILE A 27 1.18 -3.62 -10.23
C ILE A 27 1.13 -4.36 -11.58
N THR A 28 1.25 -5.69 -11.53
CA THR A 28 1.25 -6.54 -12.71
C THR A 28 0.42 -7.81 -12.49
N ASN A 29 0.22 -8.60 -13.54
CA ASN A 29 -0.41 -9.93 -13.47
C ASN A 29 -1.81 -9.93 -12.82
N LEU A 30 -2.58 -8.88 -13.08
CA LEU A 30 -3.95 -8.73 -12.58
C LEU A 30 -4.86 -9.83 -13.14
N SER A 31 -5.57 -10.51 -12.25
CA SER A 31 -6.57 -11.51 -12.60
C SER A 31 -7.64 -11.63 -11.52
N LEU A 32 -8.80 -12.19 -11.88
CA LEU A 32 -9.85 -12.55 -10.94
C LEU A 32 -9.83 -14.06 -10.70
N VAL A 33 -9.69 -14.48 -9.45
CA VAL A 33 -9.62 -15.89 -9.06
C VAL A 33 -10.62 -16.19 -7.94
N ASN A 34 -10.78 -17.47 -7.60
CA ASN A 34 -11.67 -17.93 -6.52
C ASN A 34 -13.08 -17.30 -6.57
N VAL A 35 -13.62 -17.16 -7.77
CA VAL A 35 -14.98 -16.65 -7.96
C VAL A 35 -15.96 -17.65 -7.34
N THR A 36 -16.66 -17.22 -6.30
CA THR A 36 -17.75 -17.96 -5.66
C THR A 36 -19.01 -17.10 -5.67
N ASN A 37 -20.13 -17.58 -5.11
CA ASN A 37 -21.38 -16.82 -5.13
C ASN A 37 -21.29 -15.57 -4.22
N GLY A 38 -21.14 -14.39 -4.84
CA GLY A 38 -21.12 -13.09 -4.18
C GLY A 38 -19.73 -12.53 -3.84
N SER A 39 -18.66 -13.31 -4.01
CA SER A 39 -17.28 -12.82 -3.80
C SER A 39 -16.25 -13.43 -4.75
N ALA A 40 -15.14 -12.73 -4.92
CA ALA A 40 -14.00 -13.17 -5.72
C ALA A 40 -12.69 -12.56 -5.18
N ASP A 41 -11.55 -13.14 -5.54
CA ASP A 41 -10.23 -12.60 -5.20
C ASP A 41 -9.65 -11.84 -6.39
N ILE A 42 -9.33 -10.57 -6.19
CA ILE A 42 -8.54 -9.77 -7.13
C ILE A 42 -7.08 -10.09 -6.86
N GLN A 43 -6.49 -10.91 -7.72
CA GLN A 43 -5.10 -11.33 -7.63
C GLN A 43 -4.20 -10.44 -8.49
N PHE A 44 -3.07 -10.01 -7.94
CA PHE A 44 -2.06 -9.23 -8.65
C PHE A 44 -0.70 -9.42 -8.00
N ASP A 45 0.34 -9.00 -8.72
CA ASP A 45 1.67 -8.84 -8.18
C ASP A 45 1.89 -7.35 -7.87
N LEU A 46 2.48 -7.05 -6.71
CA LEU A 46 2.81 -5.71 -6.27
C LEU A 46 4.30 -5.64 -5.96
N SER A 47 4.97 -4.59 -6.43
CA SER A 47 6.35 -4.32 -6.06
C SER A 47 6.62 -2.84 -5.96
N TRP A 48 7.58 -2.48 -5.11
CA TRP A 48 8.18 -1.16 -5.08
C TRP A 48 9.55 -1.23 -4.41
N ASP A 49 10.39 -0.28 -4.74
CA ASP A 49 11.74 -0.17 -4.21
C ASP A 49 11.77 0.70 -2.96
N ASN A 50 12.83 0.52 -2.17
CA ASN A 50 13.17 1.39 -1.04
C ASN A 50 12.04 1.54 -0.01
N SER A 51 11.22 0.50 0.17
CA SER A 51 10.33 0.42 1.32
C SER A 51 11.13 0.43 2.60
N TRP A 52 10.61 1.08 3.64
CA TRP A 52 11.25 1.21 4.93
C TRP A 52 10.22 1.25 6.06
N ARG A 53 10.63 0.73 7.21
CA ARG A 53 9.98 0.92 8.49
C ARG A 53 11.06 1.06 9.54
N THR A 54 10.93 2.05 10.42
CA THR A 54 11.88 2.27 11.51
C THR A 54 11.14 2.67 12.77
N SER A 55 11.59 2.11 13.90
CA SER A 55 11.14 2.49 15.22
C SER A 55 12.32 3.01 16.04
N TRP A 56 12.10 4.04 16.85
CA TRP A 56 13.10 4.55 17.78
C TRP A 56 12.45 5.10 19.04
N SER A 57 13.25 5.19 20.10
CA SER A 57 12.89 5.88 21.33
C SER A 57 13.14 7.37 21.21
N ASP A 58 12.15 8.18 21.59
CA ASP A 58 12.23 9.63 21.69
C ASP A 58 11.85 10.10 23.11
N ASN A 59 12.16 11.36 23.44
CA ASN A 59 11.97 11.95 24.76
C ASN A 59 12.59 11.09 25.90
N GLY A 60 13.83 10.64 25.71
CA GLY A 60 14.56 9.85 26.71
C GLY A 60 13.89 8.52 27.02
N ASP A 61 13.58 7.73 25.99
CA ASP A 61 12.92 6.42 26.08
C ASP A 61 11.48 6.42 26.60
N THR A 62 10.82 7.58 26.66
CA THR A 62 9.43 7.69 27.13
C THR A 62 8.41 7.49 26.01
N VAL A 63 8.79 7.79 24.76
CA VAL A 63 7.92 7.67 23.59
C VAL A 63 8.57 6.73 22.57
N THR A 64 7.86 5.71 22.14
CA THR A 64 8.26 4.95 20.94
C THR A 64 7.62 5.59 19.72
N VAL A 65 8.45 6.01 18.78
CA VAL A 65 8.01 6.55 17.49
C VAL A 65 8.29 5.50 16.43
N THR A 66 7.31 5.22 15.59
CA THR A 66 7.46 4.35 14.43
C THR A 66 7.00 5.09 13.18
N ASN A 67 7.80 5.04 12.13
CA ASN A 67 7.46 5.62 10.83
C ASN A 67 7.76 4.60 9.73
N TRP A 68 6.93 4.58 8.68
CA TRP A 68 7.01 3.62 7.60
C TRP A 68 6.35 4.14 6.32
N ASP A 69 6.66 3.48 5.21
CA ASP A 69 5.96 3.65 3.95
C ASP A 69 4.89 2.58 3.72
N ALA A 70 3.90 2.90 2.89
CA ALA A 70 2.84 1.97 2.50
C ALA A 70 2.36 2.27 1.08
N ALA A 71 1.91 1.24 0.36
CA ALA A 71 1.15 1.37 -0.86
C ALA A 71 -0.36 1.36 -0.55
N TRP A 72 -1.10 2.39 -1.00
CA TRP A 72 -2.56 2.36 -0.98
C TRP A 72 -3.08 1.70 -2.26
N VAL A 73 -3.67 0.52 -2.13
CA VAL A 73 -4.17 -0.28 -3.25
C VAL A 73 -5.70 -0.28 -3.24
N PHE A 74 -6.31 0.14 -4.34
CA PHE A 74 -7.75 0.10 -4.54
C PHE A 74 -8.03 -0.43 -5.95
N ALA A 75 -9.21 -1.02 -6.14
CA ALA A 75 -9.60 -1.55 -7.43
C ALA A 75 -10.89 -0.90 -7.93
N LYS A 76 -11.05 -0.88 -9.25
CA LYS A 76 -12.29 -0.49 -9.92
C LYS A 76 -12.76 -1.62 -10.82
N PHE A 77 -14.07 -1.70 -11.00
CA PHE A 77 -14.70 -2.63 -11.91
C PHE A 77 -15.70 -1.92 -12.81
N ARG A 78 -15.98 -2.50 -13.98
CA ARG A 78 -17.15 -2.15 -14.80
C ARG A 78 -17.77 -3.41 -15.40
N GLN A 79 -19.07 -3.39 -15.64
CA GLN A 79 -19.80 -4.50 -16.23
C GLN A 79 -20.26 -4.14 -17.64
N SER A 80 -20.03 -5.03 -18.60
CA SER A 80 -20.50 -4.93 -19.99
C SER A 80 -20.16 -3.57 -20.64
N GLY A 81 -18.94 -3.08 -20.38
CA GLY A 81 -18.46 -1.79 -20.90
C GLY A 81 -19.08 -0.53 -20.26
N GLY A 82 -19.79 -0.68 -19.14
CA GLY A 82 -20.39 0.42 -18.40
C GLY A 82 -19.40 1.34 -17.66
N LEU A 83 -19.92 2.12 -16.72
CA LEU A 83 -19.10 3.03 -15.91
C LEU A 83 -18.23 2.27 -14.90
N TRP A 84 -17.01 2.76 -14.69
CA TRP A 84 -16.13 2.29 -13.63
C TRP A 84 -16.68 2.66 -12.25
N LYS A 85 -16.73 1.67 -11.36
CA LYS A 85 -17.17 1.77 -9.97
C LYS A 85 -16.08 1.24 -9.04
N HIS A 86 -16.05 1.72 -7.80
CA HIS A 86 -15.12 1.17 -6.80
C HIS A 86 -15.50 -0.27 -6.44
N VAL A 87 -14.47 -1.10 -6.32
CA VAL A 87 -14.57 -2.41 -5.69
C VAL A 87 -14.81 -2.21 -4.20
N MET A 88 -15.77 -2.97 -3.64
CA MET A 88 -16.04 -3.01 -2.20
C MET A 88 -15.36 -4.24 -1.60
N LEU A 89 -14.27 -4.03 -0.87
CA LEU A 89 -13.53 -5.12 -0.23
C LEU A 89 -14.30 -5.67 0.98
N THR A 90 -14.06 -6.93 1.32
CA THR A 90 -14.41 -7.44 2.65
C THR A 90 -13.44 -6.90 3.71
N GLU A 91 -13.81 -7.01 4.99
CA GLU A 91 -12.92 -6.60 6.09
C GLU A 91 -11.74 -7.57 6.28
N SER A 92 -11.87 -8.81 5.82
CA SER A 92 -10.90 -9.89 6.04
C SER A 92 -10.83 -10.85 4.84
N ASN A 93 -10.07 -11.95 4.98
CA ASN A 93 -9.81 -12.97 3.95
C ASN A 93 -8.93 -12.52 2.78
N HIS A 94 -8.19 -11.42 2.95
CA HIS A 94 -7.13 -11.03 2.03
C HIS A 94 -5.92 -11.95 2.17
N THR A 95 -5.11 -12.04 1.11
CA THR A 95 -3.84 -12.77 1.13
C THR A 95 -2.70 -11.80 0.95
N ALA A 96 -1.98 -11.52 2.03
CA ALA A 96 -0.72 -10.80 1.98
C ALA A 96 0.42 -11.75 1.59
N THR A 97 1.39 -11.26 0.81
CA THR A 97 2.58 -11.99 0.38
C THR A 97 3.80 -11.07 0.46
N GLY A 98 5.01 -11.56 0.16
CA GLY A 98 6.22 -10.70 0.20
C GLY A 98 6.63 -10.23 1.59
N GLY A 99 6.10 -10.87 2.65
CA GLY A 99 6.34 -10.45 4.04
C GLY A 99 5.64 -9.15 4.43
N THR A 100 4.65 -8.70 3.67
CA THR A 100 3.83 -7.53 4.01
C THR A 100 2.61 -7.90 4.84
N VAL A 101 1.91 -6.87 5.30
CA VAL A 101 0.53 -6.95 5.81
C VAL A 101 -0.40 -6.11 4.94
N ILE A 102 -1.69 -6.44 4.98
CA ILE A 102 -2.78 -5.72 4.32
C ILE A 102 -3.67 -5.16 5.43
N ASP A 103 -3.89 -3.85 5.40
CA ASP A 103 -4.75 -3.12 6.33
C ASP A 103 -5.85 -2.40 5.56
N VAL A 104 -7.08 -2.88 5.69
CA VAL A 104 -8.23 -2.37 4.95
C VAL A 104 -8.69 -1.07 5.58
N ALA A 105 -8.80 0.00 4.79
CA ALA A 105 -9.36 1.25 5.27
C ALA A 105 -10.78 1.46 4.76
N MET A 106 -11.65 1.83 5.69
CA MET A 106 -13.01 2.28 5.42
C MET A 106 -13.00 3.74 4.97
N ASP A 107 -13.88 4.10 4.05
CA ASP A 107 -14.25 5.49 3.83
C ASP A 107 -15.17 6.01 4.96
N ASP A 108 -15.47 7.32 4.95
CA ASP A 108 -16.36 7.96 5.93
C ASP A 108 -17.79 7.37 5.92
N GLY A 109 -18.15 6.63 4.86
CA GLY A 109 -19.42 5.94 4.70
C GLY A 109 -19.42 4.50 5.22
N GLY A 110 -18.29 3.99 5.75
CA GLY A 110 -18.14 2.62 6.25
C GLY A 110 -17.89 1.59 5.15
N THR A 111 -17.47 2.02 3.96
CA THR A 111 -17.18 1.12 2.83
C THR A 111 -15.68 0.88 2.71
N ASN A 112 -15.28 -0.38 2.64
CA ASN A 112 -13.89 -0.77 2.41
C ASN A 112 -13.51 -0.56 0.92
N LEU A 113 -12.90 0.58 0.59
CA LEU A 113 -12.61 0.95 -0.81
C LEU A 113 -11.18 0.61 -1.26
N GLY A 114 -10.31 0.23 -0.33
CA GLY A 114 -8.93 -0.13 -0.60
C GLY A 114 -8.23 -0.61 0.65
N ALA A 115 -6.93 -0.89 0.52
CA ALA A 115 -6.10 -1.32 1.63
C ALA A 115 -4.70 -0.74 1.54
N PHE A 116 -4.10 -0.45 2.69
CA PHE A 116 -2.68 -0.19 2.81
C PHE A 116 -1.91 -1.50 2.83
N VAL A 117 -0.85 -1.56 2.04
CA VAL A 117 0.11 -2.67 2.02
C VAL A 117 1.47 -2.15 2.48
N TYR A 118 2.01 -2.74 3.54
CA TYR A 118 3.26 -2.27 4.15
C TYR A 118 4.02 -3.37 4.88
N ARG A 119 5.26 -3.08 5.25
CA ARG A 119 6.11 -4.00 6.02
C ARG A 119 5.73 -3.99 7.50
N PRO A 120 5.49 -5.14 8.15
CA PRO A 120 5.03 -5.19 9.54
C PRO A 120 6.16 -5.02 10.58
N VAL A 121 7.42 -5.03 10.16
CA VAL A 121 8.60 -4.98 11.03
C VAL A 121 9.63 -4.00 10.50
N ASP A 122 10.46 -3.48 11.41
CA ASP A 122 11.56 -2.58 11.06
C ASP A 122 12.49 -3.23 10.02
N GLY A 123 12.88 -2.44 9.02
CA GLY A 123 13.70 -2.90 7.90
C GLY A 123 13.58 -1.99 6.70
N ALA A 124 14.45 -2.19 5.71
CA ALA A 124 14.44 -1.43 4.47
C ALA A 124 14.79 -2.32 3.26
N GLY A 125 14.41 -1.88 2.06
CA GLY A 125 14.73 -2.51 0.78
C GLY A 125 13.50 -2.68 -0.11
N SER A 126 13.67 -3.34 -1.24
CA SER A 126 12.54 -3.61 -2.15
C SER A 126 11.52 -4.56 -1.52
N VAL A 127 10.26 -4.40 -1.91
CA VAL A 127 9.16 -5.32 -1.61
C VAL A 127 8.69 -5.94 -2.91
N THR A 128 8.44 -7.24 -2.88
CA THR A 128 7.83 -7.98 -3.99
C THR A 128 6.81 -8.95 -3.41
N CYS A 129 5.55 -8.71 -3.74
CA CYS A 129 4.40 -9.48 -3.33
C CYS A 129 3.83 -10.18 -4.56
N GLU A 130 4.19 -11.44 -4.76
CA GLU A 130 3.59 -12.24 -5.84
C GLU A 130 2.24 -12.81 -5.38
N GLN A 131 1.27 -12.84 -6.29
CA GLN A 131 -0.06 -13.44 -6.07
C GLN A 131 -0.77 -12.91 -4.81
N MET A 132 -0.58 -11.63 -4.51
CA MET A 132 -1.34 -10.94 -3.47
C MET A 132 -2.82 -10.91 -3.86
N ARG A 133 -3.72 -11.05 -2.88
CA ARG A 133 -5.17 -11.07 -3.14
C ARG A 133 -5.94 -10.13 -2.24
N LEU A 134 -6.72 -9.25 -2.86
CA LEU A 134 -7.77 -8.49 -2.20
C LEU A 134 -9.11 -9.20 -2.44
N HIS A 135 -9.87 -9.40 -1.37
CA HIS A 135 -11.12 -10.15 -1.41
C HIS A 135 -12.28 -9.18 -1.65
N TRP A 136 -12.95 -9.35 -2.78
CA TRP A 136 -14.00 -8.46 -3.27
C TRP A 136 -15.37 -9.03 -2.93
N ASN A 137 -16.21 -8.23 -2.26
CA ASN A 137 -17.63 -8.47 -2.10
C ASN A 137 -18.42 -7.88 -3.29
N TYR A 138 -18.41 -8.57 -4.42
CA TYR A 138 -19.08 -8.08 -5.62
C TYR A 138 -20.61 -8.09 -5.49
N ALA A 139 -21.18 -8.92 -4.61
CA ALA A 139 -22.61 -8.90 -4.32
C ALA A 139 -23.02 -7.57 -3.66
N ALA A 140 -22.23 -7.04 -2.72
CA ALA A 140 -22.45 -5.72 -2.15
C ALA A 140 -22.33 -4.60 -3.20
N SER A 141 -21.58 -4.85 -4.27
CA SER A 141 -21.49 -3.94 -5.43
C SER A 141 -22.66 -4.07 -6.42
N GLY A 142 -23.66 -4.90 -6.12
CA GLY A 142 -24.87 -5.11 -6.90
C GLY A 142 -24.72 -6.08 -8.08
N LEU A 143 -23.62 -6.85 -8.12
CA LEU A 143 -23.39 -7.84 -9.17
C LEU A 143 -23.91 -9.23 -8.75
N SER A 144 -24.59 -9.92 -9.66
CA SER A 144 -25.03 -11.32 -9.49
C SER A 144 -23.96 -12.35 -9.90
N GLY A 145 -22.85 -11.88 -10.46
CA GLY A 145 -21.72 -12.68 -10.92
C GLY A 145 -20.68 -11.81 -11.62
N THR A 146 -19.59 -12.42 -12.08
CA THR A 146 -18.42 -11.71 -12.64
C THR A 146 -18.28 -11.86 -14.16
N ASN A 147 -19.33 -12.35 -14.84
CA ASN A 147 -19.36 -12.41 -16.30
C ASN A 147 -19.37 -10.99 -16.88
N ASP A 148 -18.60 -10.77 -17.95
CA ASP A 148 -18.42 -9.47 -18.62
C ASP A 148 -17.98 -8.34 -17.67
N VAL A 149 -17.21 -8.67 -16.64
CA VAL A 149 -16.60 -7.70 -15.73
C VAL A 149 -15.14 -7.44 -16.14
N ASP A 150 -14.82 -6.17 -16.36
CA ASP A 150 -13.44 -5.69 -16.44
C ASP A 150 -13.01 -5.18 -15.06
N ILE A 151 -11.75 -5.45 -14.68
CA ILE A 151 -11.15 -4.98 -13.42
C ILE A 151 -9.87 -4.20 -13.72
N ALA A 152 -9.64 -3.15 -12.94
CA ALA A 152 -8.40 -2.38 -12.91
C ALA A 152 -8.00 -2.14 -11.44
N VAL A 153 -6.70 -2.04 -11.18
CA VAL A 153 -6.08 -1.74 -9.88
C VAL A 153 -5.14 -0.55 -10.09
#